data_AF-A0A3D3LY94-F1
#
_entry.id   AF-A0A3D3LY94-F1
#
_cell.length_a   1.000
_cell.length_b   1.000
_cell.length_c   1.000
_cell.angle_alpha   90.00
_cell.angle_beta   90.00
_cell.angle_gamma   90.00
#
_symmetry.space_group_name_H-M   'P 1'
#
loop_
_entity.id
_entity.type
_entity.pdbx_description
1 polymer ?
#
loop_
_entity_poly.entity_id
_entity_poly.type
_entity_poly.pdbx_seq_one_letter_code
_entity_poly.pdbx_strand_id
1 'polypeptide(L)'
;MLATNSLRAAGINFHGWPMDYMQLGTVTSNPQPGDLVLYASNGFGQQHIAVYIGNGQAVHGGWNGMGTAIFSVNLPTGSAPIYVSPAGL
;
A
#
# COMPACT_ATOMS: atom_id res chain seq x y z
N MET A 1 -2.76 10.16 3.88
CA MET A 1 -1.86 10.49 2.74
C MET A 1 -0.52 9.74 2.78
N LEU A 2 -0.45 8.54 3.36
CA LEU A 2 0.82 7.82 3.51
C LEU A 2 1.48 7.54 2.14
N ALA A 3 0.83 6.74 1.29
CA ALA A 3 1.41 6.30 0.02
C ALA A 3 1.79 7.45 -0.91
N THR A 4 0.91 8.45 -1.08
CA THR A 4 1.20 9.68 -1.84
C THR A 4 2.48 10.37 -1.35
N ASN A 5 2.64 10.53 -0.04
CA ASN A 5 3.81 11.22 0.53
C ASN A 5 5.08 10.36 0.40
N SER A 6 4.98 9.04 0.61
CA SER A 6 6.09 8.10 0.45
C SER A 6 6.62 8.10 -0.99
N LEU A 7 5.72 8.03 -1.98
CA LEU A 7 6.09 8.07 -3.40
C LEU A 7 6.67 9.44 -3.79
N ARG A 8 6.09 10.54 -3.32
CA ARG A 8 6.62 11.88 -3.58
C ARG A 8 8.05 12.04 -3.04
N ALA A 9 8.35 11.47 -1.87
CA ALA A 9 9.72 11.48 -1.32
C ALA A 9 10.72 10.71 -2.20
N ALA A 10 10.23 9.75 -3.00
CA ALA A 10 10.99 9.01 -4.01
C ALA A 10 10.92 9.63 -5.42
N GLY A 11 10.34 10.82 -5.58
CA GLY A 11 10.22 11.50 -6.87
C GLY A 11 9.03 11.08 -7.73
N ILE A 12 8.16 10.18 -7.23
CA ILE A 12 6.94 9.75 -7.93
C ILE A 12 5.77 10.62 -7.46
N ASN A 13 5.30 11.51 -8.33
CA ASN A 13 4.18 12.40 -8.03
C ASN A 13 2.85 11.78 -8.48
N PHE A 14 2.15 11.13 -7.56
CA PHE A 14 0.84 10.55 -7.85
C PHE A 14 -0.11 10.64 -6.65
N HIS A 15 -1.37 10.97 -6.92
CA HIS A 15 -2.48 10.90 -5.98
C HIS A 15 -3.75 10.46 -6.71
N GLY A 16 -4.45 9.48 -6.17
CA GLY A 16 -5.64 8.88 -6.77
C GLY A 16 -6.26 7.86 -5.83
N TRP A 17 -7.19 7.06 -6.36
CA TRP A 17 -7.80 5.96 -5.60
C TRP A 17 -6.79 4.84 -5.37
N PRO A 18 -6.92 4.04 -4.29
CA PRO A 18 -5.94 3.01 -3.95
C PRO A 18 -5.59 2.06 -5.11
N MET A 19 -6.59 1.63 -5.89
CA MET A 19 -6.34 0.71 -7.00
C MET A 19 -5.66 1.38 -8.20
N ASP A 20 -5.73 2.70 -8.35
CA ASP A 20 -5.06 3.42 -9.44
C ASP A 20 -3.54 3.35 -9.30
N TYR A 21 -3.00 3.09 -8.10
CA TYR A 21 -1.56 2.92 -7.87
C TYR A 21 -0.99 1.68 -8.57
N MET A 22 -1.83 0.74 -9.02
CA MET A 22 -1.38 -0.39 -9.84
C MET A 22 -0.69 0.06 -11.13
N GLN A 23 -1.05 1.22 -11.68
CA GLN A 23 -0.45 1.72 -12.92
C GLN A 23 0.99 2.24 -12.75
N LEU A 24 1.45 2.40 -11.51
CA LEU A 24 2.76 2.98 -11.22
C LEU A 24 3.91 1.97 -11.30
N GLY A 25 3.64 0.70 -11.58
CA GLY A 25 4.66 -0.33 -11.52
C GLY A 25 4.19 -1.72 -11.93
N THR A 26 4.93 -2.73 -11.49
CA THR A 26 4.71 -4.12 -11.84
C THR A 26 4.12 -4.89 -10.67
N VAL A 27 3.09 -5.71 -10.91
CA VAL A 27 2.55 -6.62 -9.90
C VAL A 27 3.54 -7.73 -9.62
N THR A 28 3.82 -8.00 -8.34
CA THR A 28 4.84 -8.97 -7.91
C THR A 28 4.32 -9.96 -6.87
N SER A 29 4.92 -11.15 -6.82
CA SER A 29 4.73 -12.14 -5.76
C SER A 29 5.89 -12.16 -4.76
N ASN A 30 6.95 -11.40 -4.99
CA ASN A 30 8.15 -11.32 -4.14
C ASN A 30 8.40 -9.86 -3.68
N PRO A 31 7.52 -9.31 -2.83
CA PRO A 31 7.58 -7.90 -2.48
C PRO A 31 8.86 -7.55 -1.70
N GLN A 32 9.41 -6.36 -1.96
CA GLN A 32 10.55 -5.78 -1.27
C GLN A 32 10.12 -4.55 -0.46
N PRO A 33 10.79 -4.23 0.67
CA PRO A 33 10.52 -2.99 1.40
C PRO A 33 10.49 -1.77 0.48
N GLY A 34 9.42 -0.98 0.53
CA GLY A 34 9.14 0.12 -0.40
C GLY A 34 8.04 -0.17 -1.42
N ASP A 35 7.72 -1.44 -1.67
CA ASP A 35 6.59 -1.82 -2.52
C ASP A 35 5.25 -1.38 -1.93
N LEU A 36 4.26 -1.16 -2.79
CA LEU A 36 2.90 -0.82 -2.39
C LEU A 36 2.12 -2.10 -2.12
N VAL A 37 1.23 -2.03 -1.13
CA VAL A 37 0.28 -3.10 -0.81
C VAL A 37 -1.13 -2.58 -1.01
N LEU A 38 -1.84 -3.14 -1.98
CA LEU A 38 -3.19 -2.73 -2.37
C LEU A 38 -4.22 -3.76 -1.93
N TYR A 39 -5.39 -3.27 -1.54
CA TYR A 39 -6.53 -4.08 -1.12
C TYR A 39 -7.79 -3.59 -1.82
N ALA A 40 -8.51 -4.52 -2.45
CA ALA A 40 -9.86 -4.24 -2.95
C ALA A 40 -10.86 -3.99 -1.81
N SER A 41 -10.62 -4.59 -0.64
CA SER A 41 -11.36 -4.33 0.61
C SER A 41 -10.45 -4.44 1.83
N ASN A 42 -10.53 -3.48 2.74
CA ASN A 42 -9.87 -3.50 4.05
C ASN A 42 -10.60 -4.34 5.11
N GLY A 43 -11.67 -5.05 4.73
CA GLY A 43 -12.54 -5.79 5.67
C GLY A 43 -13.73 -4.97 6.17
N PHE A 44 -13.76 -3.66 5.90
CA PHE A 44 -14.85 -2.74 6.21
C PHE A 44 -15.52 -2.15 4.95
N GLY A 45 -15.31 -2.78 3.79
CA GLY A 45 -15.96 -2.42 2.53
C GLY A 45 -15.30 -1.28 1.74
N GLN A 46 -14.08 -0.86 2.10
CA GLN A 46 -13.33 0.18 1.39
C GLN A 46 -12.02 -0.35 0.82
N GLN A 47 -11.61 0.17 -0.34
CA GLN A 47 -10.28 -0.07 -0.87
C GLN A 47 -9.21 0.55 0.05
N HIS A 48 -8.03 -0.04 0.09
CA HIS A 48 -6.95 0.41 0.96
C HIS A 48 -5.57 0.28 0.32
N ILE A 49 -4.64 1.11 0.77
CA ILE A 49 -3.25 1.12 0.34
C ILE A 49 -2.32 1.28 1.55
N ALA A 50 -1.23 0.52 1.54
CA ALA A 50 -0.17 0.55 2.53
C ALA A 50 1.21 0.48 1.83
N VAL A 51 2.29 0.66 2.59
CA VAL A 51 3.68 0.53 2.10
C VAL A 51 4.34 -0.65 2.81
N TYR A 52 4.82 -1.63 2.04
CA TYR A 52 5.48 -2.82 2.56
C TYR A 52 6.82 -2.46 3.19
N ILE A 53 7.12 -3.06 4.35
CA ILE A 53 8.37 -2.83 5.09
C ILE A 53 9.16 -4.12 5.37
N GLY A 54 8.78 -5.22 4.72
CA GLY A 54 9.41 -6.52 4.93
C GLY A 54 8.67 -7.39 5.96
N ASN A 55 9.06 -8.66 6.05
CA ASN A 55 8.58 -9.62 7.06
C ASN A 55 7.05 -9.74 7.17
N GLY A 56 6.32 -9.57 6.06
CA GLY A 56 4.86 -9.62 6.07
C GLY A 56 4.19 -8.43 6.77
N GLN A 57 4.89 -7.31 6.94
CA GLN A 57 4.38 -6.10 7.56
C GLN A 57 4.34 -4.91 6.59
N ALA A 58 3.43 -3.99 6.86
CA ALA A 58 3.30 -2.74 6.13
C ALA A 58 2.98 -1.58 7.07
N VAL A 59 3.29 -0.36 6.63
CA VAL A 59 2.76 0.85 7.24
C VAL A 59 1.40 1.14 6.59
N HIS A 60 0.34 1.14 7.39
CA HIS A 60 -1.01 1.49 6.97
C HIS A 60 -1.29 2.95 7.34
N GLY A 61 -1.89 3.73 6.44
CA GLY A 61 -2.34 5.10 6.71
C GLY A 61 -3.84 5.19 7.00
N GLY A 62 -4.30 6.30 7.58
CA GLY A 62 -5.71 6.46 7.96
C GLY A 62 -6.11 5.59 9.15
N TRP A 63 -5.12 5.10 9.91
CA TRP A 63 -5.35 4.24 11.07
C TRP A 63 -6.14 5.02 12.13
N ASN A 64 -7.25 4.46 12.59
CA ASN A 64 -8.21 5.13 13.48
C ASN A 64 -8.62 6.55 12.99
N GLY A 65 -8.65 6.75 11.67
CA GLY A 65 -9.11 8.00 11.04
C GLY A 65 -8.03 9.03 10.73
N MET A 66 -6.85 9.01 11.38
CA MET A 66 -5.84 10.07 11.18
C MET A 66 -4.37 9.61 11.25
N GLY A 67 -4.08 8.42 11.76
CA GLY A 67 -2.70 7.97 12.03
C GLY A 67 -2.08 7.06 10.96
N THR A 68 -0.85 6.65 11.24
CA THR A 68 -0.23 5.48 10.61
C THR A 68 0.05 4.41 11.66
N ALA A 69 -0.05 3.14 11.28
CA ALA A 69 0.32 2.02 12.14
C ALA A 69 1.07 0.97 11.34
N ILE A 70 2.00 0.28 11.99
CA ILE A 70 2.61 -0.94 11.46
C ILE A 70 1.67 -2.08 11.78
N PHE A 71 1.26 -2.83 10.76
CA PHE A 71 0.42 -4.00 10.91
C PHE A 71 0.74 -5.04 9.83
N SER A 72 0.17 -6.23 9.99
CA SER A 72 0.27 -7.34 9.04
C SER A 72 -0.29 -6.93 7.67
N VAL A 73 0.38 -7.34 6.59
CA VAL A 73 -0.16 -7.25 5.22
C VAL A 73 -1.41 -8.10 5.02
N ASN A 74 -1.61 -9.12 5.85
CA ASN A 74 -2.83 -9.91 5.86
C ASN A 74 -3.82 -9.26 6.84
N LEU A 75 -4.80 -8.55 6.31
CA LEU A 75 -5.84 -7.90 7.08
C LEU A 75 -6.94 -8.92 7.45
N PRO A 76 -7.35 -9.01 8.73
CA PRO A 76 -8.50 -9.82 9.11
C PRO A 76 -9.71 -9.43 8.29
N THR A 77 -10.33 -10.39 7.59
CA THR A 77 -11.52 -10.20 6.73
C THR A 77 -11.33 -9.27 5.52
N GLY A 78 -10.12 -8.77 5.29
CA GLY A 78 -9.77 -8.01 4.08
C GLY A 78 -9.56 -8.91 2.87
N SER A 79 -9.51 -8.29 1.69
CA SER A 79 -9.08 -8.99 0.47
C SER A 79 -7.61 -9.41 0.58
N ALA A 80 -7.19 -10.40 -0.20
CA ALA A 80 -5.77 -10.72 -0.35
C ALA A 80 -4.99 -9.47 -0.83
N PRO A 81 -3.76 -9.25 -0.33
CA PRO A 81 -2.92 -8.13 -0.76
C PRO A 81 -2.46 -8.32 -2.20
N ILE A 82 -2.45 -7.23 -2.97
CA ILE A 82 -1.79 -7.13 -4.28
C ILE A 82 -0.55 -6.27 -4.07
N TYR A 83 0.62 -6.80 -4.41
CA TYR A 83 1.89 -6.08 -4.30
C TYR A 83 2.24 -5.44 -5.63
N VAL A 84 2.66 -4.18 -5.59
CA VAL A 84 3.12 -3.42 -6.76
C VAL A 84 4.48 -2.85 -6.46
N SER A 85 5.48 -3.19 -7.28
CA SER A 85 6.80 -2.56 -7.24
C SER A 85 6.80 -1.32 -8.14
N PRO A 86 6.84 -0.11 -7.58
CA PRO A 86 6.81 1.13 -8.36
C PRO A 86 8.00 1.24 -9.30
N ALA A 87 7.76 1.71 -10.53
CA ALA A 87 8.84 2.00 -11.47
C ALA A 87 9.60 3.25 -11.00
N GLY A 88 10.94 3.17 -10.94
CA GLY A 88 11.80 4.30 -10.56
C GLY A 88 12.29 4.30 -9.11
N LEU A 89 12.06 3.22 -8.36
CA LEU A 89 12.73 2.90 -7.09
C LEU A 89 13.91 1.93 -7.29
#